data_AF-A0A6A4HYP5-F1
#
_entry.id   AF-A0A6A4HYP5-F1
#
_cell.length_a   1.000
_cell.length_b   1.000
_cell.length_c   1.000
_cell.angle_alpha   90.00
_cell.angle_beta   90.00
_cell.angle_gamma   90.00
#
_symmetry.space_group_name_H-M   'P 1'
#
loop_
_entity.id
_entity.type
_entity.pdbx_description
1 polymer ?
#
loop_
_entity_poly.entity_id
_entity_poly.type
_entity_poly.pdbx_seq_one_letter_code
_entity_poly.pdbx_strand_id
1 'polypeptide(L)'
;LESEVARVQNLMDNLSRKREILQEYVDAHHALISPLCRLPAETLGNMCLPEERYAVRDLTQAPLLLTAISRDWRQTAINTSALWQSLHIYIPSDMSSQAISLGLLTKWATLTLSPQSIFPF
;
A
#
# COMPACT_ATOMS: atom_id res chain seq x y z
N LEU A 1 39.20 21.70 -21.24
CA LEU A 1 38.50 22.18 -20.04
C LEU A 1 37.10 22.67 -20.40
N GLU A 2 36.95 23.63 -21.33
CA GLU A 2 35.62 24.10 -21.79
C GLU A 2 34.74 23.00 -22.38
N SER A 3 35.33 22.05 -23.12
CA SER A 3 34.62 20.89 -23.66
C SER A 3 34.01 20.01 -22.56
N GLU A 4 34.70 19.85 -21.43
CA GLU A 4 34.21 19.07 -20.28
C GLU A 4 33.13 19.83 -19.52
N VAL A 5 33.29 21.15 -19.37
CA VAL A 5 32.24 22.01 -18.79
C VAL A 5 30.96 21.93 -19.63
N ALA A 6 31.09 22.03 -20.96
CA ALA A 6 29.96 21.91 -21.89
C ALA A 6 29.32 20.52 -21.85
N ARG A 7 30.12 19.46 -21.70
CA ARG A 7 29.61 18.08 -21.58
C ARG A 7 28.79 17.90 -20.30
N VAL A 8 29.29 18.38 -19.15
CA VAL A 8 28.58 18.28 -17.87
C VAL A 8 27.31 19.10 -17.88
N GLN A 9 27.34 20.31 -18.44
CA GLN A 9 26.16 21.16 -18.55
C GLN A 9 25.06 20.50 -19.38
N ASN A 10 25.39 19.94 -20.55
CA ASN A 10 24.43 19.20 -21.37
C ASN A 10 23.83 17.99 -20.64
N LEU A 11 24.62 17.29 -19.84
CA LEU A 11 24.14 16.16 -19.06
C LEU A 11 23.19 16.61 -17.94
N MET A 12 23.50 17.73 -17.28
CA MET A 12 22.64 18.35 -16.28
C MET A 12 21.30 18.78 -16.89
N ASP A 13 21.34 19.43 -18.04
CA ASP A 13 20.15 19.91 -18.75
C ASP A 13 19.27 18.73 -19.20
N ASN A 14 19.89 17.65 -19.69
CA ASN A 14 19.17 16.43 -20.07
C ASN A 14 18.46 15.78 -18.87
N LEU A 15 19.15 15.64 -17.75
CA LEU A 15 18.58 15.05 -16.53
C LEU A 15 17.50 15.95 -15.93
N SER A 16 17.68 17.27 -15.96
CA SER A 16 16.69 18.24 -15.49
C SER A 16 15.42 18.15 -16.31
N ARG A 17 15.54 18.07 -17.65
CA ARG A 17 14.40 17.87 -18.55
C ARG A 17 13.66 16.55 -18.29
N LYS A 18 14.40 15.46 -18.07
CA LYS A 18 13.80 14.16 -17.71
C LYS A 18 13.06 14.24 -16.38
N ARG A 19 13.62 14.94 -15.39
CA ARG A 19 12.96 15.17 -14.10
C ARG A 19 11.66 15.96 -14.28
N GLU A 20 11.66 17.02 -15.06
CA GLU A 20 10.46 17.83 -15.31
C GLU A 20 9.34 17.01 -15.95
N ILE A 21 9.66 16.19 -16.97
CA ILE A 21 8.67 15.31 -17.61
C ILE A 21 8.06 14.31 -16.61
N LEU A 22 8.90 13.70 -15.77
CA LEU A 22 8.41 12.77 -14.75
C LEU A 22 7.60 13.48 -13.67
N GLN A 23 7.99 14.70 -13.29
CA GLN A 23 7.26 15.48 -12.31
C GLN A 23 5.88 15.88 -12.85
N GLU A 24 5.78 16.30 -14.11
CA GLU A 24 4.51 16.61 -14.76
C GLU A 24 3.59 15.38 -14.82
N TYR A 25 4.15 14.19 -15.10
CA TYR A 25 3.41 12.93 -15.03
C TYR A 25 2.89 12.68 -13.61
N VAL A 26 3.73 12.79 -12.58
CA VAL A 26 3.34 12.60 -11.18
C VAL A 26 2.25 13.60 -10.78
N ASP A 27 2.41 14.87 -11.12
CA ASP A 27 1.48 15.93 -10.76
C ASP A 27 0.11 15.73 -11.42
N ALA A 28 0.09 15.32 -12.69
CA ALA A 28 -1.15 14.96 -13.40
C ALA A 28 -1.86 13.77 -12.74
N HIS A 29 -1.13 12.74 -12.30
CA HIS A 29 -1.72 11.60 -11.60
C HIS A 29 -2.20 11.98 -10.20
N HIS A 30 -1.45 12.84 -9.49
CA HIS A 30 -1.84 13.31 -8.17
C HIS A 30 -3.09 14.21 -8.22
N ALA A 31 -3.26 14.99 -9.28
CA ALA A 31 -4.48 15.77 -9.54
C ALA A 31 -5.73 14.89 -9.69
N LEU A 32 -5.58 13.65 -10.18
CA LEU A 32 -6.67 12.67 -10.30
C LEU A 32 -6.92 11.91 -8.98
N ILE A 33 -5.85 11.62 -8.23
CA ILE A 33 -5.93 10.93 -6.94
C ILE A 33 -6.52 11.85 -5.85
N SER A 34 -6.22 13.15 -5.88
CA SER A 34 -6.65 14.10 -4.85
C SER A 34 -8.19 14.22 -4.68
N PRO A 35 -9.01 14.30 -5.76
CA PRO A 35 -10.47 14.23 -5.66
C PRO A 35 -10.98 12.86 -5.21
N LEU A 36 -10.41 11.79 -5.76
CA LEU A 36 -10.78 10.41 -5.42
C LEU A 36 -10.58 10.17 -3.91
N CYS A 37 -9.45 10.62 -3.37
CA CYS A 37 -9.11 10.55 -1.96
C CYS A 37 -10.10 11.23 -1.00
N ARG A 38 -10.98 12.11 -1.49
CA ARG A 38 -11.97 12.86 -0.70
C ARG A 38 -13.39 12.30 -0.77
N LEU A 39 -13.60 11.19 -1.48
CA LEU A 39 -14.93 10.59 -1.60
C LEU A 39 -15.41 10.03 -0.24
N PRO A 40 -16.72 10.14 0.07
CA PRO A 40 -17.32 9.51 1.23
C PRO A 40 -17.17 7.99 1.23
N ALA A 41 -17.11 7.41 2.42
CA ALA A 41 -16.91 5.97 2.66
C ALA A 41 -17.92 5.08 1.96
N GLU A 42 -19.16 5.56 1.87
CA GLU A 42 -20.30 4.88 1.27
C GLU A 42 -20.10 4.71 -0.24
N THR A 43 -19.55 5.75 -0.90
CA THR A 43 -19.24 5.68 -2.33
C THR A 43 -18.08 4.73 -2.60
N LEU A 44 -17.07 4.70 -1.72
CA LEU A 44 -15.94 3.77 -1.83
C LEU A 44 -16.40 2.32 -1.69
N GLY A 45 -17.28 2.05 -0.73
CA GLY A 45 -17.90 0.74 -0.54
C GLY A 45 -18.53 0.21 -1.81
N ASN A 46 -19.40 1.03 -2.43
CA ASN A 46 -20.15 0.62 -3.62
C ASN A 46 -19.28 0.38 -4.86
N MET A 47 -18.18 1.12 -5.04
CA MET A 47 -17.26 0.90 -6.17
C MET A 47 -16.42 -0.37 -6.02
N CYS A 48 -16.30 -0.88 -4.78
CA CYS A 48 -15.34 -1.91 -4.41
C CYS A 48 -15.98 -3.26 -4.05
N LEU A 49 -17.31 -3.34 -4.03
CA LEU A 49 -18.06 -4.56 -3.79
C LEU A 49 -18.58 -5.10 -5.14
N PRO A 50 -17.81 -5.93 -5.85
CA PRO A 50 -18.36 -6.68 -6.98
C PRO A 50 -19.44 -7.64 -6.47
N GLU A 51 -20.61 -7.67 -7.12
CA GLU A 51 -21.77 -8.49 -6.72
C GLU A 51 -21.47 -10.00 -6.68
N GLU A 52 -20.40 -10.48 -7.33
CA GLU A 52 -20.19 -11.92 -7.57
C GLU A 52 -18.78 -12.45 -7.28
N ARG A 53 -17.82 -11.62 -6.83
CA ARG A 53 -16.41 -12.08 -6.67
C ARG A 53 -15.86 -11.80 -5.27
N TYR A 54 -15.55 -12.87 -4.55
CA TYR A 54 -14.83 -12.81 -3.27
C TYR A 54 -13.47 -12.15 -3.45
N ALA A 55 -13.09 -11.27 -2.51
CA ALA A 55 -11.80 -10.61 -2.55
C ALA A 55 -10.69 -11.66 -2.39
N VAL A 56 -10.01 -11.95 -3.49
CA VAL A 56 -8.76 -12.72 -3.48
C VAL A 56 -7.72 -11.88 -2.73
N ARG A 57 -6.77 -12.54 -2.05
CA ARG A 57 -5.60 -11.92 -1.39
C ARG A 57 -4.69 -11.24 -2.43
N ASP A 58 -5.18 -10.18 -3.05
CA ASP A 58 -4.53 -9.42 -4.09
C ASP A 58 -4.55 -7.95 -3.69
N LEU A 59 -3.36 -7.36 -3.56
CA LEU A 59 -3.21 -5.94 -3.23
C LEU A 59 -3.71 -5.02 -4.35
N THR A 60 -3.95 -5.57 -5.54
CA THR A 60 -4.56 -4.87 -6.66
C THR A 60 -6.09 -4.92 -6.64
N GLN A 61 -6.69 -5.67 -5.72
CA GLN A 61 -8.14 -5.82 -5.59
C GLN A 61 -8.65 -5.23 -4.27
N ALA A 62 -9.89 -4.74 -4.28
CA ALA A 62 -10.57 -4.36 -3.06
C ALA A 62 -10.85 -5.59 -2.16
N PRO A 63 -10.88 -5.44 -0.83
CA PRO A 63 -10.74 -4.18 -0.07
C PRO A 63 -9.28 -3.77 0.19
N LEU A 64 -8.30 -4.63 -0.13
CA LEU A 64 -6.88 -4.41 0.21
C LEU A 64 -6.27 -3.22 -0.54
N LEU A 65 -6.62 -3.03 -1.81
CA LEU A 65 -6.18 -1.89 -2.63
C LEU A 65 -6.46 -0.54 -1.92
N LEU A 66 -7.64 -0.40 -1.30
CA LEU A 66 -8.05 0.84 -0.64
C LEU A 66 -7.13 1.21 0.53
N THR A 67 -6.54 0.22 1.20
CA THR A 67 -5.62 0.43 2.31
C THR A 67 -4.24 0.96 1.87
N ALA A 68 -3.92 0.87 0.57
CA ALA A 68 -2.63 1.27 0.01
C ALA A 68 -2.64 2.66 -0.64
N ILE A 69 -3.81 3.24 -0.94
CA ILE A 69 -3.94 4.49 -1.71
C ILE A 69 -3.64 5.74 -0.84
N SER A 70 -4.32 5.90 0.30
CA SER A 70 -4.12 7.06 1.19
C SER A 70 -4.44 6.72 2.66
N ARG A 71 -4.06 7.61 3.59
CA ARG A 71 -4.39 7.45 5.02
C ARG A 71 -5.91 7.46 5.26
N ASP A 72 -6.63 8.36 4.60
CA ASP A 72 -8.08 8.51 4.77
C ASP A 72 -8.84 7.32 4.19
N TRP A 73 -8.37 6.80 3.05
CA TRP A 73 -8.93 5.61 2.42
C TRP A 73 -8.65 4.35 3.22
N ARG A 74 -7.45 4.24 3.81
CA ARG A 74 -7.15 3.17 4.74
C ARG A 74 -8.06 3.20 5.96
N GLN A 75 -8.23 4.38 6.57
CA GLN A 75 -9.07 4.54 7.74
C GLN A 75 -10.52 4.17 7.42
N THR A 76 -11.03 4.66 6.30
CA THR A 76 -12.35 4.34 5.78
C THR A 76 -12.52 2.85 5.49
N ALA A 77 -11.58 2.24 4.77
CA ALA A 77 -11.62 0.83 4.43
C ALA A 77 -11.61 -0.05 5.69
N ILE A 78 -10.80 0.29 6.70
CA ILE A 78 -10.76 -0.43 7.98
C ILE A 78 -12.06 -0.27 8.76
N ASN A 79 -12.66 0.92 8.78
CA ASN A 79 -13.88 1.19 9.53
C ASN A 79 -15.16 0.66 8.87
N THR A 80 -15.14 0.45 7.56
CA THR A 80 -16.28 -0.10 6.82
C THR A 80 -16.23 -1.63 6.86
N SER A 81 -16.80 -2.22 7.91
CA SER A 81 -16.86 -3.68 8.11
C SER A 81 -17.49 -4.43 6.94
N ALA A 82 -18.42 -3.80 6.20
CA ALA A 82 -19.05 -4.37 5.01
C ALA A 82 -18.05 -4.78 3.91
N LEU A 83 -16.93 -4.06 3.79
CA LEU A 83 -15.86 -4.36 2.84
C LEU A 83 -15.11 -5.65 3.14
N TRP A 84 -15.15 -6.12 4.40
CA TRP A 84 -14.41 -7.29 4.87
C TRP A 84 -15.30 -8.54 5.05
N GLN A 85 -16.58 -8.45 4.67
CA GLN A 85 -17.52 -9.58 4.78
C GLN A 85 -17.10 -10.80 3.96
N SER A 86 -16.26 -10.60 2.93
CA SER A 86 -15.87 -11.63 1.96
C SER A 86 -14.37 -11.59 1.64
N LEU A 87 -13.51 -11.92 2.61
CA LEU A 87 -12.05 -12.04 2.39
C LEU A 87 -11.62 -13.50 2.22
N HIS A 88 -11.12 -13.86 1.03
CA HIS A 88 -10.60 -15.19 0.77
C HIS A 88 -9.10 -15.27 1.08
N ILE A 89 -8.75 -15.91 2.20
CA ILE A 89 -7.36 -16.12 2.61
C ILE A 89 -6.91 -17.50 2.11
N TYR A 90 -6.06 -17.51 1.08
CA TYR A 90 -5.35 -18.74 0.69
C TYR A 90 -4.22 -19.03 1.67
N ILE A 91 -4.28 -20.21 2.30
CA ILE A 91 -3.23 -20.76 3.14
C ILE A 91 -2.55 -21.87 2.33
N PRO A 92 -1.28 -21.69 1.90
CA PRO A 92 -0.52 -22.73 1.22
C PRO A 92 -0.46 -24.01 2.07
N SER A 93 -0.71 -25.15 1.44
CA SER A 93 -0.78 -26.47 2.10
C SER A 93 0.59 -27.02 2.54
N ASP A 94 1.69 -26.40 2.12
CA ASP A 94 3.06 -26.72 2.55
C ASP A 94 3.39 -26.16 3.94
N MET A 95 2.53 -25.30 4.49
CA MET A 95 2.50 -24.94 5.91
C MET A 95 2.01 -26.17 6.71
N SER A 96 2.86 -27.18 6.81
CA SER A 96 2.67 -28.29 7.74
C SER A 96 2.37 -27.70 9.13
N SER A 97 1.46 -28.32 9.87
CA SER A 97 0.96 -27.86 11.18
C SER A 97 2.06 -27.51 12.20
N GLN A 98 3.30 -27.92 11.95
CA GLN A 98 4.49 -27.60 12.75
C GLN A 98 5.08 -26.19 12.49
N ALA A 99 4.82 -25.57 11.32
CA ALA A 99 5.34 -24.23 11.00
C ALA A 99 4.58 -23.11 11.73
N ILE A 100 3.27 -23.29 11.94
CA ILE A 100 2.43 -22.31 12.65
C ILE A 100 2.78 -22.30 14.15
N SER A 101 3.13 -23.46 14.73
CA SER A 101 3.60 -23.52 16.12
C SER A 101 4.99 -22.90 16.26
N LEU A 102 5.98 -23.24 15.42
CA LEU A 102 7.33 -22.67 15.54
C LEU A 102 7.41 -21.16 15.25
N GLY A 103 6.64 -20.66 14.27
CA GLY A 103 6.65 -19.23 13.90
C GLY A 103 5.99 -18.32 14.93
N LEU A 104 4.91 -18.78 15.59
CA LEU A 104 4.29 -18.04 16.68
C LEU A 104 5.14 -18.14 17.96
N LEU A 105 5.75 -19.30 18.22
CA LEU A 105 6.56 -19.50 19.43
C LEU A 105 7.87 -18.69 19.44
N THR A 106 8.56 -18.63 18.30
CA THR A 106 9.80 -17.85 18.17
C THR A 106 9.56 -16.34 18.24
N LYS A 107 8.41 -15.86 17.73
CA LYS A 107 8.06 -14.43 17.77
C LYS A 107 7.67 -13.95 19.16
N TRP A 108 6.93 -14.75 19.96
CA TRP A 108 6.62 -14.37 21.34
C TRP A 108 7.82 -14.52 22.28
N ALA A 109 8.67 -15.53 22.09
CA ALA A 109 9.85 -15.72 22.94
C ALA A 109 10.88 -14.58 22.79
N THR A 110 10.95 -13.97 21.61
CA THR A 110 11.80 -12.79 21.38
C THR A 110 11.21 -11.53 22.02
N LEU A 111 9.89 -11.43 22.15
CA LEU A 111 9.20 -10.31 22.79
C LEU A 111 9.15 -10.43 24.34
N THR A 112 9.36 -11.61 24.92
CA THR A 112 9.33 -11.80 26.38
C THR A 112 10.69 -11.65 27.06
N LEU A 113 11.79 -11.52 26.31
CA LEU A 113 13.15 -11.36 26.85
C LEU A 113 13.71 -9.93 26.81
N SER A 114 12.87 -8.93 26.50
CA SER A 114 13.22 -7.52 26.66
C SER A 114 12.23 -6.84 27.61
N PRO A 115 12.57 -6.64 28.90
CA PRO A 115 11.66 -6.07 29.88
C PRO A 115 11.74 -4.54 29.87
N GLN A 116 11.50 -3.88 28.74
CA GLN A 116 11.28 -2.43 28.68
C GLN A 116 10.59 -2.06 27.37
N SER A 117 9.25 -2.00 27.37
CA SER A 117 8.45 -0.92 26.75
C SER A 117 6.98 -1.35 26.70
N ILE A 118 6.29 -0.93 27.74
CA ILE A 118 4.85 -0.71 27.73
C ILE A 118 4.51 0.11 26.47
N PHE A 119 3.67 -0.44 25.60
CA PHE A 119 2.98 0.33 24.56
C PHE A 119 2.03 1.33 25.24
N PRO A 120 2.03 2.62 24.86
CA PRO A 120 0.82 3.43 24.86
C PRO A 120 0.19 3.43 23.47
N PHE A 121 -1.12 3.67 23.48
CA PHE A 121 -1.98 3.97 22.34
C PHE A 121 -1.47 5.15 21.50
#